data_AF-A0AAD6M2Y3-F1
#
_entry.id   AF-A0AAD6M2Y3-F1
#
_cell.length_a   1.000
_cell.length_b   1.000
_cell.length_c   1.000
_cell.angle_alpha   90.00
_cell.angle_beta   90.00
_cell.angle_gamma   90.00
#
_symmetry.space_group_name_H-M   'P 1'
#
loop_
_entity.id
_entity.type
_entity.pdbx_description
1 polymer ?
#
loop_
_entity_poly.entity_id
_entity_poly.type
_entity_poly.pdbx_seq_one_letter_code
_entity_poly.pdbx_strand_id
1 'polypeptide(L)'
;MISIWNFLGRVGGGYFSEAIIRKYAYPRPVAMAVVQVVMAIALFYYAMGWPGEIYVLSIFIGLGYGAHWAIVPASASELFGLKSFGALYNFLTLSSPAGSLIFSGVIASGIYDHFARKQAGLQLLNSGSLPATHLEEEKSLSCVGLECYSLTCGIMSGLCIIAVILSLIVVRRTRSVYAQLYGNTLV
;
A
#
# COMPACT_ATOMS: atom_id res chain seq x y z
N MET A 1 14.08 7.66 -2.06
CA MET A 1 13.28 8.36 -1.02
C MET A 1 12.46 7.42 -0.16
N ILE A 2 11.84 6.39 -0.75
CA ILE A 2 10.98 5.42 -0.03
C ILE A 2 11.63 4.83 1.22
N SER A 3 12.92 4.45 1.20
CA SER A 3 13.60 3.87 2.37
C SER A 3 13.73 4.81 3.57
N ILE A 4 13.97 6.11 3.34
CA ILE A 4 14.11 7.12 4.41
C ILE A 4 12.76 7.30 5.10
N TRP A 5 11.71 7.50 4.31
CA TRP A 5 10.34 7.64 4.80
C TRP A 5 9.83 6.36 5.42
N ASN A 6 10.26 5.20 4.95
CA ASN A 6 9.96 3.92 5.58
C ASN A 6 10.58 3.81 6.98
N PHE A 7 11.86 4.15 7.11
CA PHE A 7 12.54 4.15 8.40
C PHE A 7 11.84 5.11 9.38
N LEU A 8 11.59 6.35 8.96
CA LEU A 8 10.84 7.34 9.74
C LEU A 8 9.43 6.85 10.08
N GLY A 9 8.77 6.16 9.16
CA GLY A 9 7.46 5.55 9.37
C GLY A 9 7.47 4.44 10.42
N ARG A 10 8.53 3.61 10.46
CA ARG A 10 8.67 2.55 11.48
C ARG A 10 8.92 3.15 12.87
N VAL A 11 9.85 4.11 12.96
CA VAL A 11 10.19 4.78 14.23
C VAL A 11 9.03 5.63 14.72
N GLY A 12 8.51 6.50 13.86
CA GLY A 12 7.38 7.38 14.16
C GLY A 12 6.11 6.60 14.40
N GLY A 13 5.73 5.68 13.52
CA GLY A 13 4.52 4.86 13.67
C GLY A 13 4.53 4.01 14.93
N GLY A 14 5.67 3.43 15.31
CA GLY A 14 5.83 2.73 16.59
C GLY A 14 5.67 3.65 17.80
N TYR A 15 6.42 4.77 17.82
CA TYR A 15 6.40 5.73 18.93
C TYR A 15 5.06 6.44 19.09
N PHE A 16 4.46 6.95 17.99
CA PHE A 16 3.15 7.58 18.02
C PHE A 16 2.05 6.59 18.37
N SER A 17 2.13 5.33 17.92
CA SER A 17 1.17 4.30 18.32
C SER A 17 1.21 4.09 19.84
N GLU A 18 2.38 3.98 20.45
CA GLU A 18 2.51 3.87 21.91
C GLU A 18 2.12 5.14 22.68
N ALA A 19 2.49 6.31 22.18
CA ALA A 19 2.13 7.59 22.80
C ALA A 19 0.62 7.85 22.76
N ILE A 20 -0.06 7.50 21.65
CA ILE A 20 -1.51 7.63 21.48
C ILE A 20 -2.25 6.63 22.38
N ILE A 21 -1.77 5.39 22.52
CA ILE A 21 -2.37 4.42 23.44
C ILE A 21 -2.28 4.93 24.88
N ARG A 22 -1.10 5.39 25.32
CA ARG A 22 -0.88 5.87 26.68
C ARG A 22 -1.72 7.09 27.04
N LYS A 23 -1.99 7.97 26.08
CA LYS A 23 -2.65 9.26 26.35
C LYS A 23 -4.16 9.24 26.10
N TYR A 24 -4.65 8.32 25.25
CA TYR A 24 -6.04 8.32 24.79
C TYR A 24 -6.77 6.97 24.94
N ALA A 25 -6.09 5.88 25.36
CA ALA A 25 -6.68 4.54 25.52
C ALA A 25 -7.37 4.00 24.24
N TYR A 26 -6.96 4.46 23.06
CA TYR A 26 -7.53 4.00 21.79
C TYR A 26 -6.83 2.72 21.28
N PRO A 27 -7.61 1.76 20.74
CA PRO A 27 -7.07 0.49 20.25
C PRO A 27 -6.12 0.69 19.06
N ARG A 28 -4.93 0.06 19.11
CA ARG A 28 -3.87 0.10 18.07
C ARG A 28 -4.35 -0.04 16.61
N PRO A 29 -5.38 -0.86 16.30
CA PRO A 29 -5.94 -0.94 14.96
C PRO A 29 -6.53 0.37 14.40
N VAL A 30 -6.82 1.36 15.24
CA VAL A 30 -7.23 2.71 14.81
C VAL A 30 -6.07 3.46 14.15
N ALA A 31 -4.87 3.39 14.72
CA ALA A 31 -3.68 3.98 14.11
C ALA A 31 -3.40 3.34 12.74
N MET A 32 -3.62 2.03 12.62
CA MET A 32 -3.52 1.31 11.34
C MET A 32 -4.55 1.79 10.31
N ALA A 33 -5.80 2.00 10.72
CA ALA A 33 -6.84 2.51 9.84
C ALA A 33 -6.51 3.94 9.35
N VAL A 34 -6.01 4.82 10.24
CA VAL A 34 -5.59 6.18 9.86
C VAL A 34 -4.45 6.13 8.84
N VAL A 35 -3.45 5.29 9.07
CA VAL A 35 -2.34 5.11 8.13
C VAL A 35 -2.83 4.62 6.77
N GLN A 36 -3.76 3.66 6.72
CA GLN A 36 -4.35 3.18 5.47
C GLN A 36 -5.16 4.25 4.73
N VAL A 37 -5.89 5.12 5.45
CA VAL A 37 -6.58 6.27 4.84
C VAL A 37 -5.58 7.22 4.19
N VAL A 38 -4.48 7.54 4.88
CA VAL A 38 -3.42 8.40 4.33
C VAL A 38 -2.81 7.79 3.06
N MET A 39 -2.56 6.47 3.03
CA MET A 39 -2.09 5.79 1.83
C MET A 39 -3.12 5.80 0.69
N ALA A 40 -4.41 5.63 1.00
CA ALA A 40 -5.48 5.67 0.00
C ALA A 40 -5.57 7.04 -0.68
N ILE A 41 -5.46 8.12 0.10
CA ILE A 41 -5.44 9.51 -0.40
C ILE A 41 -4.21 9.73 -1.29
N ALA A 42 -3.03 9.25 -0.89
CA ALA A 42 -1.82 9.39 -1.70
C ALA A 42 -1.92 8.65 -3.05
N LEU A 43 -2.47 7.43 -3.06
CA LEU A 43 -2.72 6.67 -4.28
C LEU A 43 -3.76 7.34 -5.19
N PHE A 44 -4.80 7.92 -4.60
CA PHE A 44 -5.81 8.67 -5.32
C PHE A 44 -5.25 9.96 -5.93
N TYR A 45 -4.42 10.69 -5.17
CA TYR A 45 -3.70 11.86 -5.65
C TYR A 45 -2.81 11.52 -6.85
N TYR A 46 -2.12 10.38 -6.81
CA TYR A 46 -1.34 9.90 -7.94
C TYR A 46 -2.21 9.55 -9.16
N ALA A 47 -3.37 8.92 -8.94
CA ALA A 47 -4.29 8.62 -10.04
C ALA A 47 -4.81 9.90 -10.74
N MET A 48 -4.93 11.02 -10.01
CA MET A 48 -5.36 12.32 -10.55
C MET A 48 -4.29 13.05 -11.38
N GLY A 49 -3.02 12.62 -11.35
CA GLY A 49 -2.00 13.18 -12.26
C GLY A 49 -1.53 14.59 -11.98
N TRP A 50 -1.58 15.03 -10.72
CA TRP A 50 -1.14 16.37 -10.34
C TRP A 50 0.40 16.47 -10.36
N PRO A 51 0.96 17.66 -10.63
CA PRO A 51 2.41 17.83 -10.72
C PRO A 51 3.10 17.48 -9.40
N GLY A 52 4.07 16.55 -9.46
CA GLY A 52 4.83 16.10 -8.28
C GLY A 52 4.23 14.88 -7.58
N GLU A 53 3.32 14.17 -8.24
CA GLU A 53 2.62 12.99 -7.77
C GLU A 53 3.56 11.89 -7.25
N ILE A 54 4.67 11.61 -7.94
CA ILE A 54 5.61 10.55 -7.55
C ILE A 54 6.28 10.88 -6.21
N TYR A 55 6.57 12.17 -5.96
CA TYR A 55 7.22 12.61 -4.72
C TYR A 55 6.27 12.51 -3.53
N VAL A 56 5.05 13.06 -3.69
CA VAL A 56 3.99 12.99 -2.68
C VAL A 56 3.64 11.54 -2.36
N LEU A 57 3.44 10.72 -3.39
CA LEU A 57 3.15 9.29 -3.26
C LEU A 57 4.25 8.57 -2.45
N SER A 58 5.52 8.79 -2.81
CA SER A 58 6.66 8.14 -2.15
C SER A 58 6.78 8.47 -0.66
N ILE A 59 6.48 9.72 -0.26
CA ILE A 59 6.51 10.13 1.15
C ILE A 59 5.43 9.39 1.94
N PHE A 60 4.19 9.50 1.49
CA PHE A 60 3.04 8.98 2.23
C PHE A 60 3.01 7.45 2.26
N ILE A 61 3.34 6.78 1.15
CA ILE A 61 3.47 5.31 1.13
C ILE A 61 4.69 4.86 1.91
N GLY A 62 5.83 5.57 1.85
CA GLY A 62 6.99 5.24 2.66
C GLY A 62 6.66 5.25 4.16
N LEU A 63 6.12 6.38 4.64
CA LEU A 63 5.70 6.54 6.04
C LEU A 63 4.63 5.53 6.44
N GLY A 64 3.59 5.37 5.62
CA GLY A 64 2.47 4.49 5.93
C GLY A 64 2.84 3.02 5.93
N TYR A 65 3.61 2.58 4.93
CA TYR A 65 4.13 1.21 4.87
C TYR A 65 5.05 0.92 6.08
N GLY A 66 5.91 1.87 6.45
CA GLY A 66 6.76 1.75 7.63
C GLY A 66 5.96 1.59 8.92
N ALA A 67 4.98 2.47 9.13
CA ALA A 67 4.10 2.40 10.30
C ALA A 67 3.30 1.09 10.32
N HIS A 68 2.79 0.65 9.17
CA HIS A 68 2.04 -0.60 9.04
C HIS A 68 2.84 -1.80 9.54
N TRP A 69 4.04 -2.01 9.01
CA TRP A 69 4.89 -3.14 9.41
C TRP A 69 5.47 -3.05 10.83
N ALA A 70 5.47 -1.85 11.44
CA ALA A 70 5.82 -1.70 12.85
C ALA A 70 4.66 -2.08 13.78
N ILE A 71 3.42 -1.72 13.43
CA ILE A 71 2.24 -1.90 14.29
C ILE A 71 1.62 -3.30 14.17
N VAL A 72 1.68 -3.95 13.01
CA VAL A 72 1.16 -5.32 12.79
C VAL A 72 1.68 -6.34 13.81
N PRO A 73 3.00 -6.53 13.99
CA PRO A 73 3.53 -7.53 14.93
C PRO A 73 3.14 -7.21 16.38
N ALA A 74 3.20 -5.93 16.78
CA ALA A 74 2.81 -5.51 18.12
C ALA A 74 1.32 -5.79 18.40
N SER A 75 0.45 -5.53 17.43
CA SER A 75 -1.00 -5.80 17.55
C SER A 75 -1.28 -7.30 17.58
N ALA A 76 -0.58 -8.09 16.77
CA ALA A 76 -0.75 -9.55 16.72
C ALA A 76 -0.29 -10.22 18.03
N SER A 77 0.83 -9.78 18.63
CA SER A 77 1.28 -10.30 19.93
C SER A 77 0.34 -9.96 21.07
N GLU A 78 -0.34 -8.80 21.02
CA GLU A 78 -1.34 -8.42 22.03
C GLU A 78 -2.64 -9.22 21.89
N LEU A 79 -3.13 -9.42 20.66
CA LEU A 79 -4.42 -10.08 20.41
C LEU A 79 -4.38 -11.60 20.56
N PHE A 80 -3.29 -12.24 20.14
CA PHE A 80 -3.20 -13.70 20.07
C PHE A 80 -2.22 -14.29 21.09
N GLY A 81 -1.48 -13.42 21.81
CA GLY A 81 -0.44 -13.84 22.72
C GLY A 81 0.78 -14.44 22.02
N LEU A 82 1.81 -14.78 22.80
CA LEU A 82 3.10 -15.23 22.28
C LEU A 82 3.15 -16.73 21.93
N LYS A 83 2.18 -17.53 22.40
CA LYS A 83 2.22 -19.00 22.29
C LYS A 83 2.26 -19.52 20.84
N SER A 84 1.62 -18.82 19.91
CA SER A 84 1.61 -19.18 18.49
C SER A 84 1.88 -17.99 17.57
N PHE A 85 2.54 -16.95 18.09
CA PHE A 85 2.82 -15.71 17.38
C PHE A 85 3.59 -15.93 16.07
N GLY A 86 4.62 -16.79 16.09
CA GLY A 86 5.44 -17.06 14.92
C GLY A 86 4.65 -17.65 13.74
N ALA A 87 3.74 -18.59 14.00
CA ALA A 87 2.90 -19.17 12.94
C ALA A 87 1.95 -18.13 12.34
N LEU A 88 1.31 -17.32 13.19
CA LEU A 88 0.37 -16.28 12.75
C LEU A 88 1.09 -15.17 11.97
N TYR A 89 2.26 -14.73 12.43
CA TYR A 89 3.05 -13.70 11.76
C TYR A 89 3.59 -14.17 10.41
N ASN A 90 3.98 -15.43 10.29
CA ASN A 90 4.36 -16.01 9.00
C ASN A 90 3.18 -16.04 8.01
N PHE A 91 1.97 -16.37 8.47
CA PHE A 91 0.77 -16.31 7.64
C PHE A 91 0.47 -14.88 7.17
N LEU A 92 0.61 -13.88 8.04
CA LEU A 92 0.49 -12.47 7.67
C LEU A 92 1.57 -12.04 6.67
N THR A 93 2.80 -12.52 6.82
CA THR A 93 3.88 -12.18 5.89
C THR A 93 3.67 -12.85 4.53
N LEU A 94 3.07 -14.05 4.49
CA LEU A 94 2.74 -14.78 3.28
C LEU A 94 1.71 -14.05 2.39
N SER A 95 0.87 -13.19 2.96
CA SER A 95 -0.07 -12.40 2.16
C SER A 95 0.64 -11.38 1.27
N SER A 96 1.84 -10.90 1.65
CA SER A 96 2.60 -9.92 0.87
C SER A 96 3.08 -10.45 -0.49
N PRO A 97 3.76 -11.60 -0.59
CA PRO A 97 4.11 -12.18 -1.90
C PRO A 97 2.87 -12.62 -2.69
N ALA A 98 1.84 -13.16 -2.03
CA ALA A 98 0.59 -13.52 -2.70
C ALA A 98 -0.08 -12.29 -3.35
N GLY A 99 -0.16 -11.17 -2.62
CA GLY A 99 -0.65 -9.91 -3.16
C GLY A 99 0.21 -9.38 -4.30
N SER A 100 1.54 -9.40 -4.15
CA SER A 100 2.46 -8.95 -5.21
C SER A 100 2.29 -9.75 -6.49
N LEU A 101 2.13 -11.07 -6.42
CA LEU A 101 1.94 -11.92 -7.59
C LEU A 101 0.64 -11.58 -8.33
N ILE A 102 -0.46 -11.39 -7.61
CA ILE A 102 -1.77 -11.09 -8.21
C ILE A 102 -1.77 -9.65 -8.77
N PHE A 103 -1.41 -8.67 -7.95
CA PHE A 103 -1.54 -7.26 -8.32
C PHE A 103 -0.44 -6.80 -9.27
N SER A 104 0.82 -7.16 -9.02
CA SER A 104 1.92 -6.78 -9.91
C SER A 104 2.02 -7.71 -11.11
N GLY A 105 1.86 -9.01 -10.90
CA GLY A 105 2.12 -10.03 -11.92
C GLY A 105 0.99 -10.24 -12.91
N VAL A 106 -0.27 -10.03 -12.52
CA VAL A 106 -1.44 -10.24 -13.40
C VAL A 106 -2.12 -8.92 -13.77
N ILE A 107 -2.42 -8.09 -12.77
CA ILE A 107 -3.20 -6.86 -13.00
C ILE A 107 -2.33 -5.77 -13.62
N ALA A 108 -1.21 -5.42 -12.98
CA ALA A 108 -0.36 -4.32 -13.46
C ALA A 108 0.30 -4.64 -14.80
N SER A 109 0.80 -5.87 -14.98
CA SER A 109 1.38 -6.33 -16.25
C SER A 109 0.34 -6.35 -17.39
N GLY A 110 -0.86 -6.87 -17.15
CA GLY A 110 -1.93 -6.93 -18.15
C GLY A 110 -2.40 -5.55 -18.61
N ILE A 111 -2.56 -4.62 -17.66
CA ILE A 111 -2.88 -3.22 -17.96
C ILE A 111 -1.73 -2.57 -18.73
N TYR A 112 -0.50 -2.74 -18.27
CA TYR A 112 0.68 -2.16 -18.90
C TYR A 112 0.86 -2.64 -20.34
N ASP A 113 0.78 -3.95 -20.59
CA ASP A 113 0.91 -4.54 -21.92
C ASP A 113 -0.18 -4.05 -22.88
N HIS A 114 -1.41 -3.87 -22.37
CA HIS A 114 -2.52 -3.35 -23.17
C HIS A 114 -2.23 -1.94 -23.70
N PHE A 115 -1.80 -1.03 -22.81
CA PHE A 115 -1.47 0.33 -23.21
C PHE A 115 -0.15 0.43 -23.98
N ALA A 116 0.85 -0.39 -23.65
CA ALA A 116 2.11 -0.44 -24.39
C ALA A 116 1.89 -0.85 -25.86
N ARG A 117 1.03 -1.85 -26.13
CA ARG A 117 0.64 -2.22 -27.50
C ARG A 117 -0.10 -1.11 -28.22
N LYS A 118 -0.99 -0.39 -27.52
CA LYS A 118 -1.74 0.74 -28.09
C LYS A 118 -0.81 1.89 -28.50
N GLN A 119 0.17 2.25 -27.66
CA GLN A 119 1.18 3.27 -27.98
C GLN A 119 2.12 2.83 -29.11
N ALA A 120 2.54 1.56 -29.13
CA ALA A 120 3.38 1.03 -30.21
C ALA A 120 2.68 1.06 -31.58
N GLY A 121 1.39 0.74 -31.65
CA GLY A 121 0.60 0.78 -32.88
C GLY A 121 0.41 2.20 -33.43
N LEU A 122 0.21 3.20 -32.56
CA LEU A 122 0.12 4.62 -32.93
C LEU A 122 1.45 5.17 -33.46
N GLN A 123 2.59 4.76 -32.89
CA GLN A 123 3.91 5.13 -33.42
C GLN A 123 4.16 4.53 -34.81
N LEU A 124 3.70 3.31 -35.06
CA LEU A 124 3.82 2.65 -36.37
C LEU A 124 3.00 3.35 -37.46
N LEU A 125 1.82 3.89 -37.10
CA LEU A 125 0.98 4.69 -38.00
C LEU A 125 1.55 6.10 -38.28
N ASN A 126 2.19 6.73 -37.29
CA ASN A 126 2.84 8.04 -37.48
C ASN A 126 4.19 7.94 -38.23
N SER A 127 4.87 6.78 -38.16
CA SER A 127 6.08 6.49 -38.94
C SER A 127 5.78 6.01 -40.36
N GLY A 128 4.69 6.50 -40.96
CA GLY A 128 4.41 6.27 -42.37
C GLY A 128 5.31 7.12 -43.26
N SER A 129 6.56 6.68 -43.51
CA SER A 129 7.34 6.91 -44.76
C SER A 129 8.86 6.70 -44.59
N LEU A 130 9.35 5.46 -44.43
CA LEU A 130 10.69 5.10 -44.94
C LEU A 130 10.83 3.57 -45.05
N PRO A 131 11.34 3.02 -46.16
CA PRO A 131 11.23 1.61 -46.47
C PRO A 131 12.18 0.75 -45.63
N ALA A 132 11.69 -0.44 -45.31
CA ALA A 132 12.30 -1.45 -44.48
C ALA A 132 13.76 -1.75 -44.87
N THR A 133 14.69 -1.45 -43.97
CA THR A 133 16.00 -2.13 -43.91
C THR A 133 16.39 -2.28 -42.44
N HIS A 134 16.47 -3.54 -42.00
CA HIS A 134 17.28 -4.02 -40.89
C HIS A 134 17.27 -3.21 -39.57
N LEU A 135 16.46 -3.64 -38.60
CA LEU A 135 16.85 -3.59 -37.18
C LEU A 135 16.03 -4.60 -36.37
N GLU A 136 16.69 -5.72 -36.06
CA GLU A 136 16.42 -6.56 -34.89
C GLU A 136 16.64 -5.76 -33.60
N GLU A 137 15.85 -4.72 -33.36
CA GLU A 137 15.76 -4.18 -32.00
C GLU A 137 14.42 -4.60 -31.44
N GLU A 138 14.47 -5.38 -30.35
CA GLU A 138 13.48 -5.36 -29.30
C GLU A 138 13.03 -3.92 -29.06
N LYS A 139 12.00 -3.46 -29.78
CA LYS A 139 11.34 -2.22 -29.44
C LYS A 139 10.55 -2.54 -28.19
N SER A 140 11.23 -2.44 -27.05
CA SER A 140 10.69 -2.73 -25.73
C SER A 140 9.30 -2.11 -25.65
N LEU A 141 8.27 -2.97 -25.54
CA LEU A 141 6.89 -2.54 -25.37
C LEU A 141 6.82 -1.84 -24.03
N SER A 142 7.14 -0.55 -24.05
CA SER A 142 7.21 0.28 -22.87
C SER A 142 6.08 1.28 -22.93
N CYS A 143 5.28 1.30 -21.87
CA CYS A 143 4.31 2.34 -21.72
C CYS A 143 4.88 3.46 -20.86
N VAL A 144 4.91 4.66 -21.43
CA VAL A 144 5.36 5.86 -20.73
C VAL A 144 4.18 6.81 -20.60
N GLY A 145 3.90 7.22 -19.36
CA GLY A 145 2.87 8.19 -19.04
C GLY A 145 2.05 7.81 -17.82
N LEU A 146 1.35 8.81 -17.30
CA LEU A 146 0.45 8.67 -16.17
C LEU A 146 -0.65 7.63 -16.42
N GLU A 147 -1.15 7.54 -17.66
CA GLU A 147 -2.27 6.65 -17.99
C GLU A 147 -1.97 5.17 -17.73
N CYS A 148 -0.71 4.75 -17.80
CA CYS A 148 -0.33 3.36 -17.58
C CYS A 148 -0.30 2.92 -16.13
N TYR A 149 -0.10 3.86 -15.21
CA TYR A 149 -0.03 3.57 -13.78
C TYR A 149 -1.22 4.13 -13.01
N SER A 150 -1.92 5.14 -13.54
CA SER A 150 -3.09 5.76 -12.89
C SER A 150 -4.19 4.74 -12.64
N LEU A 151 -4.50 3.87 -13.61
CA LEU A 151 -5.55 2.84 -13.44
C LEU A 151 -5.18 1.84 -12.34
N THR A 152 -3.93 1.36 -12.34
CA THR A 152 -3.41 0.44 -11.32
C THR A 152 -3.41 1.08 -9.94
N CYS A 153 -2.99 2.34 -9.83
CA CYS A 153 -3.03 3.10 -8.58
C CYS A 153 -4.47 3.37 -8.11
N GLY A 154 -5.42 3.59 -9.03
CA GLY A 154 -6.85 3.69 -8.72
C GLY A 154 -7.41 2.40 -8.12
N ILE A 155 -7.11 1.25 -8.73
CA ILE A 155 -7.49 -0.07 -8.19
C ILE A 155 -6.89 -0.28 -6.79
N MET A 156 -5.61 0.04 -6.61
CA MET A 156 -4.94 -0.05 -5.31
C MET A 156 -5.54 0.89 -4.26
N SER A 157 -5.97 2.09 -4.66
CA SER A 157 -6.69 3.01 -3.77
C SER A 157 -8.02 2.41 -3.30
N GLY A 158 -8.80 1.81 -4.22
CA GLY A 158 -10.03 1.09 -3.88
C GLY A 158 -9.80 -0.05 -2.88
N LEU A 159 -8.74 -0.83 -3.06
CA LEU A 159 -8.35 -1.89 -2.12
C LEU A 159 -7.94 -1.33 -0.75
N CYS A 160 -7.27 -0.17 -0.72
CA CYS A 160 -6.96 0.49 0.55
C CYS A 160 -8.23 0.94 1.27
N ILE A 161 -9.27 1.40 0.57
CA ILE A 161 -10.57 1.73 1.19
C ILE A 161 -11.22 0.47 1.79
N ILE A 162 -11.21 -0.64 1.07
CA ILE A 162 -11.71 -1.93 1.60
C ILE A 162 -10.92 -2.34 2.85
N ALA A 163 -9.60 -2.18 2.82
CA ALA A 163 -8.74 -2.46 3.97
C ALA A 163 -9.11 -1.57 5.18
N VAL A 164 -9.37 -0.27 4.97
CA VAL A 164 -9.84 0.64 6.03
C VAL A 164 -11.16 0.15 6.63
N ILE A 165 -12.13 -0.27 5.79
CA ILE A 165 -13.43 -0.78 6.27
C ILE A 165 -13.22 -2.04 7.11
N LEU A 166 -12.40 -2.99 6.65
CA LEU A 166 -12.07 -4.21 7.40
C LEU A 166 -11.36 -3.88 8.73
N SER A 167 -10.41 -2.95 8.72
CA SER A 167 -9.72 -2.48 9.92
C SER A 167 -10.69 -1.83 10.91
N LEU A 168 -11.65 -1.03 10.45
CA LEU A 168 -12.70 -0.46 11.29
C LEU A 168 -13.64 -1.53 11.88
N ILE A 169 -13.97 -2.58 11.13
CA ILE A 169 -14.74 -3.72 11.64
C ILE A 169 -13.96 -4.44 12.74
N VAL A 170 -12.66 -4.67 12.53
CA VAL A 170 -11.77 -5.26 13.54
C VAL A 170 -11.73 -4.39 14.79
N VAL A 171 -11.53 -3.07 14.65
CA VAL A 171 -11.58 -2.10 15.76
C VAL A 171 -12.88 -2.24 16.56
N ARG A 172 -14.03 -2.30 15.88
CA ARG A 172 -15.34 -2.43 16.55
C ARG A 172 -15.45 -3.74 17.32
N ARG A 173 -14.95 -4.86 16.77
CA ARG A 173 -14.97 -6.17 17.44
C ARG A 173 -13.99 -6.26 18.59
N THR A 174 -12.78 -5.73 18.45
CA THR A 174 -11.74 -5.78 19.48
C THR A 174 -11.93 -4.72 20.56
N ARG A 175 -12.85 -3.75 20.37
CA ARG A 175 -13.22 -2.74 21.38
C ARG A 175 -13.58 -3.37 22.73
N SER A 176 -14.30 -4.49 22.75
CA SER A 176 -14.66 -5.19 24.00
C SER A 176 -13.43 -5.75 24.73
N VAL A 177 -12.49 -6.34 23.98
CA VAL A 177 -11.24 -6.91 24.51
C VAL A 177 -10.30 -5.81 25.00
N TYR A 178 -10.16 -4.71 24.24
CA TYR A 178 -9.37 -3.55 24.66
C TYR A 178 -9.98 -2.85 25.88
N ALA A 179 -11.30 -2.78 25.99
CA ALA A 179 -11.98 -2.26 27.19
C ALA A 179 -11.70 -3.13 28.43
N GLN A 180 -11.57 -4.45 28.28
CA GLN A 180 -11.19 -5.34 29.39
C GLN A 180 -9.70 -5.24 29.77
N LEU A 181 -8.79 -5.07 28.79
CA LEU A 181 -7.35 -4.93 29.06
C LEU A 181 -6.97 -3.57 29.66
N TYR A 182 -7.57 -2.48 29.19
CA TYR A 182 -7.21 -1.10 29.60
C TYR A 182 -8.24 -0.46 30.53
N GLY A 183 -9.45 -1.00 30.65
CA GLY A 183 -10.47 -0.51 31.59
C GLY A 183 -10.14 -0.79 33.06
N ASN A 184 -9.32 -1.81 33.34
CA ASN A 184 -8.85 -2.11 34.71
C ASN A 184 -7.66 -1.23 35.15
N THR A 185 -7.16 -0.33 34.31
CA THR A 185 -6.07 0.61 34.65
C THR A 185 -6.59 1.98 35.09
N LEU A 186 -7.92 2.18 35.12
CA LEU A 186 -8.59 3.37 35.64
C LEU A 186 -9.47 3.02 36.86
N VAL A 187 -8.90 2.30 37.83
CA VAL A 187 -9.38 2.28 39.21
C VAL A 187 -8.32 2.90 40.10
#